data_AF-A0A135T0E0-F1
#
_entry.id   AF-A0A135T0E0-F1
#
_cell.length_a   1.000
_cell.length_b   1.000
_cell.length_c   1.000
_cell.angle_alpha   90.00
_cell.angle_beta   90.00
_cell.angle_gamma   90.00
#
_symmetry.space_group_name_H-M   'P 1'
#
loop_
_entity.id
_entity.type
_entity.pdbx_description
1 polymer ?
#
loop_
_entity_poly.entity_id
_entity_poly.type
_entity_poly.pdbx_seq_one_letter_code
_entity_poly.pdbx_strand_id
1 'polypeptide(L)'
;MAVAPPTTSQNPLQLELQALKAQHPQYHVVIWATYGGSASLLPGARWIRRDTLSISTNRRNSWNFTYGTHLYDYYVIIEGKFEYHNKRMKAADYSSFVASTAGFDFGTKQSVMRPKPEFRADSWMKHLSDDLLRHGPLVLDKQLDDVLDDVKDFLEDNDREVVMVMLSFSSASAVYEAGKPWSEGYRIKYDEVPDHFNREFKKDMKKDKDLYTGKKWPRLGEVRGKVVICRGWDVDAEQDQWGLHCRLPKWEAAHGFTSNIKPSALAAHRWNELVGDFGKQDAPKSIVLAACLHHDPADEESWIPPLQTAPILQRKAEEHIRKSTKKTKHLWIYGDEMKKKTNMAIAKLNFLGSDDVDFTRPPPMTVKSAPVLLVATH
;
A
#
# COMPACT_ATOMS: atom_id res chain seq x y z
N MET A 1 -25.00 22.45 -15.88
CA MET A 1 -26.28 21.81 -15.47
C MET A 1 -25.96 20.34 -15.20
N ALA A 2 -25.99 19.92 -13.93
CA ALA A 2 -25.82 18.53 -13.57
C ALA A 2 -27.09 17.76 -13.96
N VAL A 3 -26.95 16.77 -14.85
CA VAL A 3 -28.07 15.93 -15.30
C VAL A 3 -28.08 14.69 -14.42
N ALA A 4 -29.24 14.34 -13.87
CA ALA A 4 -29.43 13.11 -13.10
C ALA A 4 -29.08 11.88 -13.98
N PRO A 5 -28.54 10.79 -13.41
CA PRO A 5 -28.22 9.59 -14.18
C PRO A 5 -29.48 9.03 -14.86
N PRO A 6 -29.41 8.67 -16.16
CA PRO A 6 -30.55 8.09 -16.86
C PRO A 6 -30.93 6.74 -16.24
N THR A 7 -32.21 6.60 -15.87
CA THR A 7 -32.79 5.42 -15.21
C THR A 7 -33.15 4.27 -16.15
N THR A 8 -32.76 4.34 -17.43
CA THR A 8 -33.18 3.34 -18.41
C THR A 8 -32.26 2.11 -18.40
N SER A 9 -32.88 0.96 -18.17
CA SER A 9 -32.35 -0.42 -18.21
C SER A 9 -31.74 -0.88 -19.55
N GLN A 10 -31.35 0.05 -20.42
CA GLN A 10 -30.88 -0.22 -21.78
C GLN A 10 -29.46 0.29 -22.07
N ASN A 11 -28.82 1.04 -21.17
CA ASN A 11 -27.43 1.49 -21.35
C ASN A 11 -26.43 0.47 -20.77
N PRO A 12 -25.64 -0.24 -21.59
CA PRO A 12 -24.63 -1.17 -21.09
C PRO A 12 -23.65 -0.54 -20.10
N LEU A 13 -23.25 0.72 -20.33
CA LEU A 13 -22.36 1.45 -19.43
C LEU A 13 -23.00 1.76 -18.09
N GLN A 14 -24.31 2.04 -18.05
CA GLN A 14 -25.03 2.21 -16.79
C GLN A 14 -25.27 0.88 -16.09
N LEU A 15 -25.47 -0.21 -16.83
CA LEU A 15 -25.59 -1.56 -16.24
C LEU A 15 -24.28 -1.95 -15.54
N GLU A 16 -23.14 -1.74 -16.19
CA GLU A 16 -21.84 -1.94 -15.55
C GLU A 16 -21.61 -1.00 -14.37
N LEU A 17 -22.02 0.27 -14.47
CA LEU A 17 -21.96 1.19 -13.34
C LEU A 17 -22.80 0.69 -12.15
N GLN A 18 -23.98 0.11 -12.38
CA GLN A 18 -24.80 -0.47 -11.32
C GLN A 18 -24.17 -1.74 -10.75
N ALA A 19 -23.58 -2.60 -11.58
CA ALA A 19 -22.88 -3.80 -11.13
C ALA A 19 -21.67 -3.44 -10.23
N LEU A 20 -20.82 -2.51 -10.70
CA LEU A 20 -19.69 -2.01 -9.92
C LEU A 20 -20.14 -1.25 -8.68
N LYS A 21 -21.24 -0.49 -8.74
CA LYS A 21 -21.84 0.14 -7.55
C LYS A 21 -22.37 -0.91 -6.56
N ALA A 22 -22.90 -2.03 -7.02
CA ALA A 22 -23.34 -3.10 -6.13
C ALA A 22 -22.17 -3.85 -5.48
N GLN A 23 -21.04 -3.98 -6.19
CA GLN A 23 -19.78 -4.52 -5.64
C GLN A 23 -19.08 -3.53 -4.70
N HIS A 24 -19.26 -2.23 -4.93
CA HIS A 24 -18.63 -1.15 -4.19
C HIS A 24 -19.67 -0.13 -3.67
N PRO A 25 -20.68 -0.56 -2.88
CA PRO A 25 -21.81 0.29 -2.48
C PRO A 25 -21.36 1.55 -1.73
N GLN A 26 -20.27 1.44 -0.97
CA GLN A 26 -19.67 2.51 -0.20
C GLN A 26 -18.87 3.51 -1.05
N TYR A 27 -18.41 3.17 -2.26
CA TYR A 27 -17.53 4.03 -3.04
C TYR A 27 -18.24 4.71 -4.22
N HIS A 28 -17.64 5.78 -4.73
CA HIS A 28 -17.99 6.29 -6.04
C HIS A 28 -17.34 5.43 -7.11
N VAL A 29 -18.08 5.17 -8.17
CA VAL A 29 -17.53 4.58 -9.38
C VAL A 29 -17.65 5.59 -10.50
N VAL A 30 -16.58 5.72 -11.27
CA VAL A 30 -16.53 6.46 -12.53
C VAL A 30 -15.99 5.53 -13.60
N ILE A 31 -16.69 5.40 -14.73
CA ILE A 31 -16.30 4.60 -15.89
C ILE A 31 -16.15 5.54 -17.07
N TRP A 32 -15.10 5.40 -17.86
CA TRP A 32 -14.88 6.20 -19.06
C TRP A 32 -14.31 5.41 -20.22
N ALA A 33 -14.65 5.82 -21.43
CA ALA A 33 -14.15 5.25 -22.67
C ALA A 33 -12.66 5.56 -22.86
N THR A 34 -11.85 4.55 -23.18
CA THR A 34 -10.40 4.71 -23.38
C THR A 34 -10.03 5.26 -24.75
N TYR A 35 -10.84 4.99 -25.77
CA TYR A 35 -10.55 5.39 -27.16
C TYR A 35 -10.74 6.89 -27.38
N GLY A 36 -9.61 7.58 -27.61
CA GLY A 36 -9.58 9.02 -27.90
C GLY A 36 -9.98 9.91 -26.73
N GLY A 37 -10.06 9.33 -25.53
CA GLY A 37 -10.35 10.01 -24.27
C GLY A 37 -9.11 10.13 -23.39
N SER A 38 -9.01 11.19 -22.62
CA SER A 38 -8.03 11.37 -21.55
C SER A 38 -8.78 11.63 -20.25
N ALA A 39 -8.43 10.88 -19.21
CA ALA A 39 -8.98 11.04 -17.88
C ALA A 39 -7.89 11.52 -16.93
N SER A 40 -8.25 12.46 -16.06
CA SER A 40 -7.37 12.97 -15.01
C SER A 40 -8.12 13.00 -13.70
N LEU A 41 -7.51 12.45 -12.66
CA LEU A 41 -7.89 12.74 -11.28
C LEU A 41 -7.25 14.07 -10.90
N LEU A 42 -8.06 15.04 -10.48
CA LEU A 42 -7.54 16.34 -10.08
C LEU A 42 -6.85 16.22 -8.71
N PRO A 43 -5.93 17.14 -8.37
CA PRO A 43 -5.24 17.14 -7.08
C PRO A 43 -6.20 16.96 -5.91
N GLY A 44 -5.85 16.06 -5.00
CA GLY A 44 -6.67 15.71 -3.83
C GLY A 44 -7.72 14.61 -4.04
N ALA A 45 -7.88 14.07 -5.25
CA ALA A 45 -8.77 12.92 -5.47
C ALA A 45 -8.20 11.63 -4.84
N ARG A 46 -9.01 10.96 -4.02
CA ARG A 46 -8.65 9.70 -3.35
C ARG A 46 -9.39 8.55 -4.01
N TRP A 47 -8.65 7.56 -4.49
CA TRP A 47 -9.16 6.41 -5.20
C TRP A 47 -8.47 5.14 -4.72
N ILE A 48 -9.14 4.01 -4.88
CA ILE A 48 -8.71 2.71 -4.34
C ILE A 48 -8.27 1.79 -5.47
N ARG A 49 -8.96 1.84 -6.60
CA ARG A 49 -8.68 0.96 -7.74
C ARG A 49 -8.92 1.64 -9.07
N ARG A 50 -8.08 1.29 -10.04
CA ARG A 50 -8.25 1.54 -11.47
C ARG A 50 -8.21 0.20 -12.16
N ASP A 51 -9.15 -0.05 -13.04
CA ASP A 51 -9.13 -1.27 -13.83
C ASP A 51 -9.80 -1.02 -15.20
N THR A 52 -9.69 -1.99 -16.08
CA THR A 52 -10.24 -1.95 -17.44
C THR A 52 -11.34 -2.99 -17.57
N LEU A 53 -12.42 -2.63 -18.25
CA LEU A 53 -13.54 -3.50 -18.56
C LEU A 53 -13.90 -3.44 -20.04
N SER A 54 -14.45 -4.54 -20.55
CA SER A 54 -14.89 -4.67 -21.94
C SER A 54 -16.41 -4.66 -21.99
N ILE A 55 -17.00 -3.66 -22.66
CA ILE A 55 -18.46 -3.52 -22.78
C ILE A 55 -18.89 -3.82 -24.21
N SER A 56 -19.83 -4.76 -24.34
CA SER A 56 -20.41 -5.12 -25.63
C SER A 56 -21.65 -4.27 -25.93
N THR A 57 -21.67 -3.63 -27.10
CA THR A 57 -22.75 -2.74 -27.56
C THR A 57 -23.58 -3.43 -28.64
N ASN A 58 -24.22 -4.56 -28.29
CA ASN A 58 -24.89 -5.45 -29.27
C ASN A 58 -26.29 -5.00 -29.74
N ARG A 59 -26.75 -3.78 -29.47
CA ARG A 59 -28.09 -3.31 -29.89
C ARG A 59 -28.03 -2.18 -30.91
N ARG A 60 -28.64 -2.40 -32.07
CA ARG A 60 -28.91 -1.39 -33.09
C ARG A 60 -29.78 -0.26 -32.50
N ASN A 61 -29.35 0.98 -32.73
CA ASN A 61 -30.15 2.22 -32.76
C ASN A 61 -30.24 3.12 -31.52
N SER A 62 -29.29 3.09 -30.57
CA SER A 62 -29.26 4.15 -29.53
C SER A 62 -27.88 4.62 -29.08
N TRP A 63 -26.80 4.17 -29.73
CA TRP A 63 -25.42 4.44 -29.29
C TRP A 63 -24.60 5.05 -30.41
N ASN A 64 -23.83 6.10 -30.09
CA ASN A 64 -22.91 6.74 -31.03
C ASN A 64 -21.62 5.93 -31.27
N PHE A 65 -21.51 4.73 -30.69
CA PHE A 65 -20.46 3.77 -31.00
C PHE A 65 -20.87 2.80 -32.09
N THR A 66 -19.92 2.46 -32.95
CA THR A 66 -20.06 1.34 -33.89
C THR A 66 -20.30 0.05 -33.13
N TYR A 67 -21.12 -0.83 -33.70
CA TYR A 67 -21.36 -2.18 -33.15
C TYR A 67 -20.05 -2.88 -32.80
N GLY A 68 -19.95 -3.42 -31.58
CA GLY A 68 -18.77 -4.16 -31.14
C GLY A 68 -18.51 -4.12 -29.65
N THR A 69 -17.38 -4.70 -29.25
CA THR A 69 -16.84 -4.66 -27.89
C THR A 69 -15.86 -3.51 -27.77
N HIS A 70 -16.05 -2.70 -26.73
CA HIS A 70 -15.33 -1.46 -26.50
C HIS A 70 -14.64 -1.50 -25.14
N LEU A 71 -13.43 -0.95 -25.06
CA LEU A 71 -12.67 -0.86 -23.82
C LEU A 71 -12.99 0.41 -23.04
N TYR A 72 -13.28 0.22 -21.76
CA TYR A 72 -13.47 1.29 -20.80
C TYR A 72 -12.51 1.08 -19.64
N ASP A 73 -12.07 2.17 -19.05
CA ASP A 73 -11.42 2.13 -17.75
C ASP A 73 -12.43 2.61 -16.69
N TYR A 74 -12.23 2.20 -15.46
CA TYR A 74 -12.97 2.73 -14.33
C TYR A 74 -12.08 3.00 -13.13
N TYR A 75 -12.54 3.91 -12.28
CA TYR A 75 -11.98 4.16 -10.96
C TYR A 75 -13.03 3.84 -9.90
N VAL A 76 -12.58 3.21 -8.82
CA VAL A 76 -13.28 3.16 -7.53
C VAL A 76 -12.72 4.30 -6.68
N ILE A 77 -13.53 5.32 -6.45
CA ILE A 77 -13.15 6.61 -5.88
C ILE A 77 -13.81 6.77 -4.52
N ILE A 78 -13.03 7.17 -3.52
CA ILE A 78 -13.54 7.56 -2.20
C ILE A 78 -14.20 8.93 -2.32
N GLU A 79 -13.48 9.90 -2.86
CA GLU A 79 -13.94 11.26 -3.12
C GLU A 79 -12.97 12.02 -4.04
N GLY A 80 -13.39 13.21 -4.47
CA GLY A 80 -12.55 14.16 -5.20
C GLY A 80 -13.16 14.58 -6.52
N LYS A 81 -12.32 15.00 -7.46
CA LYS A 81 -12.76 15.42 -8.79
C LYS A 81 -12.09 14.57 -9.85
N PHE A 82 -12.92 14.08 -10.76
CA PHE A 82 -12.51 13.38 -11.95
C PHE A 82 -12.82 14.27 -13.15
N GLU A 83 -11.87 14.42 -14.06
CA GLU A 83 -12.03 15.15 -15.30
C GLU A 83 -11.85 14.21 -16.49
N TYR A 84 -12.72 14.32 -17.49
CA TYR A 84 -12.63 13.51 -18.71
C TYR A 84 -12.79 14.34 -19.97
N HIS A 85 -11.78 14.23 -20.84
CA HIS A 85 -11.75 14.91 -22.13
C HIS A 85 -11.77 13.89 -23.26
N ASN A 86 -12.79 13.94 -24.11
CA ASN A 86 -12.82 13.23 -25.37
C ASN A 86 -13.33 14.16 -26.47
N LYS A 87 -12.56 14.32 -27.55
CA LYS A 87 -12.90 15.23 -28.67
C LYS A 87 -14.17 14.82 -29.40
N ARG A 88 -14.57 13.54 -29.28
CA ARG A 88 -15.78 12.99 -29.92
C ARG A 88 -17.01 13.08 -29.03
N MET A 89 -16.83 13.34 -27.73
CA MET A 89 -17.94 13.44 -26.78
C MET A 89 -18.68 14.77 -26.94
N LYS A 90 -20.00 14.68 -27.12
CA LYS A 90 -20.94 15.80 -27.18
C LYS A 90 -21.92 15.70 -26.00
N ALA A 91 -22.61 16.80 -25.71
CA ALA A 91 -23.60 16.82 -24.63
C ALA A 91 -24.76 15.82 -24.85
N ALA A 92 -25.05 15.45 -26.10
CA ALA A 92 -26.14 14.53 -26.44
C ALA A 92 -25.78 13.04 -26.29
N ASP A 93 -24.49 12.69 -26.19
CA ASP A 93 -24.03 11.29 -26.26
C ASP A 93 -23.04 10.88 -25.17
N TYR A 94 -22.79 11.76 -24.20
CA TYR A 94 -21.87 11.54 -23.09
C TYR A 94 -22.13 10.23 -22.35
N SER A 95 -23.39 9.79 -22.26
CA SER A 95 -23.79 8.58 -21.53
C SER A 95 -23.21 7.30 -22.16
N SER A 96 -22.63 7.42 -23.35
CA SER A 96 -21.86 6.38 -24.02
C SER A 96 -20.37 6.43 -23.67
N PHE A 97 -19.86 7.59 -23.25
CA PHE A 97 -18.45 7.85 -23.01
C PHE A 97 -18.06 7.84 -21.52
N VAL A 98 -18.94 8.30 -20.64
CA VAL A 98 -18.67 8.39 -19.21
C VAL A 98 -19.92 8.10 -18.39
N ALA A 99 -19.76 7.34 -17.31
CA ALA A 99 -20.80 7.08 -16.33
C ALA A 99 -20.24 7.26 -14.92
N SER A 100 -20.97 7.94 -14.05
CA SER A 100 -20.53 8.25 -12.68
C SER A 100 -21.67 8.11 -11.70
N THR A 101 -21.36 7.56 -10.53
CA THR A 101 -22.27 7.56 -9.38
C THR A 101 -22.54 8.94 -8.77
N ALA A 102 -21.67 9.94 -9.00
CA ALA A 102 -21.76 11.28 -8.42
C ALA A 102 -22.34 12.35 -9.38
N GLY A 103 -22.76 11.93 -10.58
CA GLY A 103 -23.13 12.85 -11.66
C GLY A 103 -21.91 13.48 -12.34
N PHE A 104 -22.08 13.90 -13.58
CA PHE A 104 -21.02 14.49 -14.41
C PHE A 104 -21.50 15.83 -14.96
N ASP A 105 -20.71 16.89 -14.76
CA ASP A 105 -20.96 18.22 -15.31
C ASP A 105 -20.28 18.34 -16.68
N PHE A 106 -21.07 18.58 -17.73
CA PHE A 106 -20.58 18.69 -19.10
C PHE A 106 -19.89 20.00 -19.43
N GLY A 107 -20.21 21.08 -18.71
CA GLY A 107 -19.59 22.38 -18.92
C GLY A 107 -18.15 22.38 -18.44
N THR A 108 -17.93 21.81 -17.26
CA THR A 108 -16.57 21.65 -16.70
C THR A 108 -15.92 20.33 -17.08
N LYS A 109 -16.67 19.39 -17.67
CA LYS A 109 -16.24 18.01 -17.97
C LYS A 109 -15.74 17.26 -16.73
N GLN A 110 -16.35 17.55 -15.58
CA GLN A 110 -15.91 17.03 -14.29
C GLN A 110 -17.03 16.26 -13.58
N SER A 111 -16.66 15.20 -12.87
CA SER A 111 -17.49 14.59 -11.83
C SER A 111 -16.95 15.01 -10.48
N VAL A 112 -17.80 15.61 -9.64
CA VAL A 112 -17.46 15.98 -8.27
C VAL A 112 -18.03 14.93 -7.33
N MET A 113 -17.16 14.07 -6.81
CA MET A 113 -17.52 12.99 -5.89
C MET A 113 -17.32 13.49 -4.47
N ARG A 114 -18.43 13.84 -3.82
CA ARG A 114 -18.44 14.18 -2.39
C ARG A 114 -18.50 12.90 -1.59
N PRO A 115 -17.80 12.79 -0.45
CA PRO A 115 -17.89 11.60 0.39
C PRO A 115 -19.36 11.30 0.73
N LYS A 116 -19.79 10.06 0.49
CA LYS A 116 -21.17 9.63 0.77
C LYS A 116 -21.48 9.78 2.28
N PRO A 117 -22.74 10.01 2.69
CA PRO A 117 -23.11 10.20 4.10
C PRO A 117 -22.73 9.05 5.04
N GLU A 118 -22.60 7.84 4.50
CA GLU A 118 -22.10 6.64 5.20
C GLU A 118 -20.63 6.79 5.65
N PHE A 119 -19.90 7.77 5.10
CA PHE A 119 -18.58 8.22 5.55
C PHE A 119 -18.63 9.31 6.64
N ARG A 120 -19.78 9.55 7.30
CA ARG A 120 -19.75 10.29 8.57
C ARG A 120 -18.75 9.61 9.51
N ALA A 121 -17.90 10.43 10.12
CA ALA A 121 -16.62 10.08 10.74
C ALA A 121 -16.67 8.96 11.80
N ASP A 122 -17.87 8.57 12.23
CA ASP A 122 -18.17 7.65 13.31
C ASP A 122 -18.55 6.24 12.79
N SER A 123 -18.74 6.07 11.47
CA SER A 123 -19.44 4.92 10.86
C SER A 123 -18.63 4.11 9.84
N TRP A 124 -17.48 4.60 9.39
CA TRP A 124 -16.72 3.92 8.33
C TRP A 124 -15.96 2.67 8.82
N MET A 125 -15.59 2.64 10.11
CA MET A 125 -14.79 1.53 10.69
C MET A 125 -15.58 0.23 10.86
N LYS A 126 -16.90 0.27 11.10
CA LYS A 126 -17.73 -0.94 11.28
C LYS A 126 -18.00 -1.74 9.99
N HIS A 127 -17.53 -1.27 8.85
CA HIS A 127 -17.78 -1.87 7.53
C HIS A 127 -16.52 -2.30 6.79
N LEU A 128 -15.35 -2.04 7.37
CA LEU A 128 -14.09 -2.58 6.87
C LEU A 128 -13.83 -3.81 7.73
N SER A 129 -13.77 -4.99 7.11
CA SER A 129 -13.35 -6.20 7.82
C SER A 129 -12.04 -5.90 8.56
N ASP A 130 -11.92 -6.40 9.78
CA ASP A 130 -10.85 -6.04 10.71
C ASP A 130 -9.44 -6.40 10.18
N ASP A 131 -9.36 -7.11 9.05
CA ASP A 131 -8.17 -7.68 8.44
C ASP A 131 -7.72 -6.97 7.13
N LEU A 132 -8.35 -5.87 6.74
CA LEU A 132 -7.94 -5.10 5.55
C LEU A 132 -6.63 -4.34 5.78
N LEU A 133 -5.69 -4.43 4.84
CA LEU A 133 -4.45 -3.68 4.89
C LEU A 133 -4.69 -2.21 4.56
N ARG A 134 -3.98 -1.32 5.27
CA ARG A 134 -4.16 0.14 5.15
C ARG A 134 -2.84 0.89 5.14
N HIS A 135 -2.87 2.04 4.49
CA HIS A 135 -1.87 3.09 4.64
C HIS A 135 -2.55 4.36 5.13
N GLY A 136 -2.60 4.54 6.45
CA GLY A 136 -3.36 5.63 7.07
C GLY A 136 -4.85 5.52 6.69
N PRO A 137 -5.46 6.56 6.09
CA PRO A 137 -6.87 6.51 5.70
C PRO A 137 -7.13 5.77 4.36
N LEU A 138 -6.10 5.27 3.69
CA LEU A 138 -6.22 4.53 2.42
C LEU A 138 -6.30 3.03 2.69
N VAL A 139 -7.30 2.37 2.12
CA VAL A 139 -7.42 0.91 2.12
C VAL A 139 -6.66 0.35 0.92
N LEU A 140 -5.83 -0.66 1.14
CA LEU A 140 -5.09 -1.38 0.11
C LEU A 140 -5.93 -2.57 -0.38
N ASP A 141 -5.78 -2.93 -1.66
CA ASP A 141 -6.50 -4.04 -2.30
C ASP A 141 -5.88 -5.41 -1.95
N LYS A 142 -5.58 -5.62 -0.65
CA LYS A 142 -5.09 -6.88 -0.08
C LYS A 142 -5.58 -7.03 1.35
N GLN A 143 -5.90 -8.27 1.73
CA GLN A 143 -6.22 -8.62 3.11
C GLN A 143 -4.98 -9.20 3.81
N LEU A 144 -5.00 -9.21 5.14
CA LEU A 144 -3.93 -9.80 5.92
C LEU A 144 -3.80 -11.30 5.63
N ASP A 145 -4.91 -12.01 5.53
CA ASP A 145 -4.92 -13.45 5.24
C ASP A 145 -4.23 -13.76 3.90
N ASP A 146 -4.52 -12.99 2.85
CA ASP A 146 -3.85 -13.14 1.54
C ASP A 146 -2.32 -13.00 1.67
N VAL A 147 -1.85 -12.05 2.49
CA VAL A 147 -0.41 -11.84 2.71
C VAL A 147 0.20 -12.97 3.54
N LEU A 148 -0.52 -13.48 4.54
CA LEU A 148 -0.05 -14.60 5.34
C LEU A 148 0.02 -15.88 4.52
N ASP A 149 -0.93 -16.12 3.63
CA ASP A 149 -0.94 -17.26 2.73
C ASP A 149 0.20 -17.18 1.70
N ASP A 150 0.41 -16.00 1.07
CA ASP A 150 1.59 -15.75 0.20
C ASP A 150 2.92 -16.09 0.92
N VAL A 151 3.01 -15.79 2.22
CA VAL A 151 4.20 -16.07 3.04
C VAL A 151 4.32 -17.56 3.38
N LYS A 152 3.21 -18.24 3.66
CA LYS A 152 3.20 -19.68 3.94
C LYS A 152 3.63 -20.47 2.71
N ASP A 153 3.09 -20.15 1.54
CA ASP A 153 3.49 -20.75 0.26
C ASP A 153 5.01 -20.63 0.05
N PHE A 154 5.58 -19.46 0.34
CA PHE A 154 7.03 -19.28 0.32
C PHE A 154 7.77 -20.20 1.31
N LEU A 155 7.26 -20.37 2.53
CA LEU A 155 7.87 -21.20 3.57
C LEU A 155 7.72 -22.70 3.31
N GLU A 156 6.67 -23.13 2.60
CA GLU A 156 6.53 -24.52 2.15
C GLU A 156 7.67 -24.92 1.21
N ASP A 157 8.03 -24.03 0.27
CA ASP A 157 9.17 -24.21 -0.62
C ASP A 157 10.53 -23.98 0.05
N ASN A 158 10.55 -23.30 1.20
CA ASN A 158 11.76 -22.86 1.91
C ASN A 158 11.70 -23.18 3.41
N ASP A 159 11.48 -24.45 3.76
CA ASP A 159 11.22 -24.97 5.11
C ASP A 159 12.27 -24.66 6.19
N ARG A 160 13.47 -24.21 5.80
CA ARG A 160 14.54 -23.79 6.70
C ARG A 160 14.53 -22.31 7.04
N GLU A 161 13.81 -21.52 6.25
CA GLU A 161 13.69 -20.09 6.43
C GLU A 161 12.63 -19.75 7.48
N VAL A 162 12.62 -18.49 7.89
CA VAL A 162 11.65 -17.92 8.82
C VAL A 162 11.27 -16.57 8.29
N VAL A 163 9.97 -16.29 8.23
CA VAL A 163 9.48 -14.95 7.87
C VAL A 163 8.96 -14.27 9.11
N MET A 164 9.41 -13.04 9.34
CA MET A 164 8.92 -12.21 10.43
C MET A 164 7.88 -11.24 9.87
N VAL A 165 6.64 -11.35 10.35
CA VAL A 165 5.55 -10.46 9.95
C VAL A 165 5.25 -9.53 11.10
N MET A 166 5.42 -8.24 10.85
CA MET A 166 5.11 -7.22 11.84
C MET A 166 3.78 -6.56 11.50
N LEU A 167 2.84 -6.72 12.42
CA LEU A 167 1.51 -6.16 12.37
C LEU A 167 1.52 -4.81 13.07
N SER A 168 1.14 -3.76 12.35
CA SER A 168 0.92 -2.42 12.91
C SER A 168 -0.56 -2.08 12.80
N PHE A 169 -1.14 -1.61 13.88
CA PHE A 169 -2.49 -1.05 13.82
C PHE A 169 -2.41 0.29 13.10
N SER A 170 -2.94 0.33 11.87
CA SER A 170 -2.95 1.51 11.01
C SER A 170 -4.39 1.87 10.68
N SER A 171 -5.17 2.25 11.71
CA SER A 171 -6.43 2.93 11.48
C SER A 171 -6.23 4.43 11.61
N ALA A 172 -6.69 5.16 10.61
CA ALA A 172 -6.76 6.60 10.67
C ALA A 172 -8.01 7.11 9.95
N SER A 173 -8.71 8.02 10.61
CA SER A 173 -9.83 8.76 10.06
C SER A 173 -9.35 10.06 9.41
N ALA A 174 -9.92 10.45 8.28
CA ALA A 174 -9.79 11.80 7.76
C ALA A 174 -10.91 12.68 8.35
N VAL A 175 -10.56 13.79 8.99
CA VAL A 175 -11.51 14.76 9.54
C VAL A 175 -11.52 16.02 8.66
N TYR A 176 -12.71 16.49 8.31
CA TYR A 176 -12.90 17.62 7.40
C TYR A 176 -13.46 18.85 8.11
N GLU A 177 -12.91 20.01 7.78
CA GLU A 177 -13.42 21.33 8.14
C GLU A 177 -14.18 21.91 6.95
N ALA A 178 -15.52 21.84 7.00
CA ALA A 178 -16.41 22.20 5.90
C ALA A 178 -16.28 23.66 5.39
N GLY A 179 -15.61 24.54 6.16
CA GLY A 179 -15.40 25.95 5.81
C GLY A 179 -14.05 26.27 5.16
N LYS A 180 -13.14 25.31 5.01
CA LYS A 180 -11.80 25.56 4.47
C LYS A 180 -11.60 24.94 3.08
N PRO A 181 -10.73 25.54 2.23
CA PRO A 181 -10.27 24.91 1.01
C PRO A 181 -9.70 23.51 1.29
N TRP A 182 -9.84 22.59 0.35
CA TRP A 182 -9.46 21.19 0.53
C TRP A 182 -8.02 20.99 1.02
N SER A 183 -7.06 21.76 0.50
CA SER A 183 -5.65 21.73 0.91
C SER A 183 -5.41 22.07 2.38
N GLU A 184 -6.36 22.78 3.02
CA GLU A 184 -6.24 23.32 4.39
C GLU A 184 -7.31 22.75 5.34
N GLY A 185 -8.31 22.06 4.80
CA GLY A 185 -9.51 21.63 5.49
C GLY A 185 -9.53 20.15 5.87
N TYR A 186 -8.41 19.44 5.75
CA TYR A 186 -8.34 18.03 6.15
C TYR A 186 -7.25 17.80 7.20
N ARG A 187 -7.54 16.93 8.17
CA ARG A 187 -6.54 16.42 9.12
C ARG A 187 -6.72 14.91 9.27
N ILE A 188 -5.61 14.20 9.38
CA ILE A 188 -5.62 12.76 9.67
C ILE A 188 -5.63 12.59 11.19
N LYS A 189 -6.65 11.91 11.70
CA LYS A 189 -6.73 11.48 13.10
C LYS A 189 -6.39 9.99 13.13
N TYR A 190 -5.26 9.64 13.73
CA TYR A 190 -4.93 8.24 13.99
C TYR A 190 -5.83 7.71 15.11
N ASP A 191 -6.44 6.56 14.88
CA ASP A 191 -7.34 5.95 15.85
C ASP A 191 -6.53 5.11 16.86
N GLU A 192 -7.09 4.96 18.05
CA GLU A 192 -6.56 4.04 19.05
C GLU A 192 -6.99 2.60 18.73
N VAL A 193 -6.24 1.62 19.23
CA VAL A 193 -6.60 0.20 19.07
C VAL A 193 -7.89 -0.06 19.84
N PRO A 194 -8.95 -0.61 19.23
CA PRO A 194 -10.20 -0.89 19.95
C PRO A 194 -10.00 -1.92 21.08
N ASP A 195 -10.73 -1.75 22.19
CA ASP A 195 -10.63 -2.55 23.42
C ASP A 195 -10.78 -4.07 23.20
N HIS A 196 -11.42 -4.51 22.12
CA HIS A 196 -11.65 -5.93 21.81
C HIS A 196 -10.83 -6.46 20.63
N PHE A 197 -10.22 -5.57 19.85
CA PHE A 197 -9.49 -5.91 18.63
C PHE A 197 -8.43 -6.98 18.91
N ASN A 198 -7.64 -6.76 19.96
CA ASN A 198 -6.53 -7.66 20.28
C ASN A 198 -6.99 -9.07 20.70
N ARG A 199 -8.15 -9.20 21.37
CA ARG A 199 -8.69 -10.49 21.80
C ARG A 199 -9.18 -11.30 20.59
N GLU A 200 -9.81 -10.65 19.64
CA GLU A 200 -10.32 -11.26 18.41
C GLU A 200 -9.18 -11.69 17.51
N PHE A 201 -8.25 -10.77 17.19
CA PHE A 201 -7.06 -11.07 16.39
C PHE A 201 -6.23 -12.22 16.97
N LYS A 202 -6.01 -12.21 18.28
CA LYS A 202 -5.28 -13.29 18.97
C LYS A 202 -5.96 -14.65 18.78
N LYS A 203 -7.30 -14.70 18.83
CA LYS A 203 -8.06 -15.94 18.70
C LYS A 203 -7.85 -16.55 17.31
N ASP A 204 -7.82 -15.73 16.28
CA ASP A 204 -7.66 -16.21 14.91
C ASP A 204 -6.22 -16.59 14.61
N MET A 205 -5.25 -15.75 15.00
CA MET A 205 -3.82 -16.03 14.83
C MET A 205 -3.35 -17.30 15.57
N LYS A 206 -3.93 -17.61 16.74
CA LYS A 206 -3.56 -18.81 17.51
C LYS A 206 -4.07 -20.13 16.95
N LYS A 207 -5.09 -20.11 16.08
CA LYS A 207 -5.60 -21.33 15.45
C LYS A 207 -4.63 -21.84 14.38
N ASP A 208 -3.85 -20.94 13.81
CA ASP A 208 -2.90 -21.23 12.77
C ASP A 208 -1.58 -21.76 13.37
N LYS A 209 -1.28 -23.03 13.08
CA LYS A 209 -0.11 -23.75 13.59
C LYS A 209 1.21 -23.30 12.93
N ASP A 210 1.10 -22.68 11.76
CA ASP A 210 2.22 -22.22 10.95
C ASP A 210 2.68 -20.82 11.42
N LEU A 211 1.92 -20.19 12.33
CA LEU A 211 2.29 -18.96 13.01
C LEU A 211 2.94 -19.25 14.37
N TYR A 212 4.05 -18.58 14.65
CA TYR A 212 4.59 -18.43 15.99
C TYR A 212 4.03 -17.15 16.64
N THR A 213 3.16 -17.34 17.63
CA THR A 213 2.52 -16.25 18.38
C THR A 213 3.01 -16.17 19.84
N GLY A 214 4.20 -16.70 20.13
CA GLY A 214 4.78 -16.70 21.48
C GLY A 214 5.21 -15.30 21.95
N LYS A 215 5.32 -15.10 23.26
CA LYS A 215 5.70 -13.82 23.89
C LYS A 215 7.21 -13.60 23.99
N LYS A 216 8.01 -14.64 23.79
CA LYS A 216 9.47 -14.63 23.95
C LYS A 216 10.15 -14.80 22.60
N TRP A 217 11.31 -14.17 22.42
CA TRP A 217 12.14 -14.35 21.23
C TRP A 217 12.48 -15.83 21.04
N PRO A 218 12.02 -16.45 19.94
CA PRO A 218 12.28 -17.86 19.69
C PRO A 218 13.71 -18.06 19.22
N ARG A 219 14.23 -19.28 19.42
CA ARG A 219 15.46 -19.71 18.74
C ARG A 219 15.14 -20.07 17.30
N LEU A 220 16.09 -19.90 16.39
CA LEU A 220 15.89 -20.19 14.96
C LEU A 220 15.32 -21.59 14.72
N GLY A 221 15.85 -22.62 15.42
CA GLY A 221 15.38 -24.00 15.28
C GLY A 221 13.93 -24.24 15.72
N GLU A 222 13.34 -23.38 16.55
CA GLU A 222 11.96 -23.52 17.05
C GLU A 222 10.93 -23.01 16.03
N VAL A 223 11.36 -22.17 15.09
CA VAL A 223 10.47 -21.42 14.17
C VAL A 223 10.81 -21.60 12.70
N ARG A 224 11.70 -22.52 12.33
CA ARG A 224 11.92 -22.89 10.92
C ARG A 224 10.62 -23.34 10.26
N GLY A 225 10.36 -22.83 9.05
CA GLY A 225 9.13 -23.07 8.31
C GLY A 225 7.90 -22.39 8.90
N LYS A 226 8.08 -21.43 9.82
CA LYS A 226 6.97 -20.70 10.46
C LYS A 226 7.07 -19.20 10.24
N VAL A 227 5.91 -18.55 10.34
CA VAL A 227 5.79 -17.10 10.37
C VAL A 227 5.85 -16.61 11.82
N VAL A 228 6.83 -15.79 12.15
CA VAL A 228 6.92 -15.17 13.48
C VAL A 228 6.12 -13.88 13.50
N ILE A 229 5.08 -13.82 14.33
CA ILE A 229 4.24 -12.63 14.44
C ILE A 229 4.81 -11.64 15.46
N CYS A 230 5.04 -10.42 14.97
CA CYS A 230 5.45 -9.26 15.73
C CYS A 230 4.29 -8.26 15.81
N ARG A 231 3.96 -7.79 16.99
CA ARG A 231 2.85 -6.88 17.26
C ARG A 231 3.38 -5.48 17.59
N GLY A 232 2.89 -4.49 16.85
CA GLY A 232 3.32 -3.09 16.89
C GLY A 232 2.51 -2.16 17.80
N TRP A 233 1.53 -2.66 18.56
CA TRP A 233 0.74 -1.87 19.52
C TRP A 233 1.00 -2.29 20.97
N ASP A 234 0.32 -1.70 21.96
CA ASP A 234 0.34 -2.15 23.37
C ASP A 234 -0.83 -3.08 23.68
N VAL A 235 -0.68 -3.93 24.70
CA VAL A 235 -1.81 -4.64 25.31
C VAL A 235 -1.70 -4.45 26.81
N ASP A 236 -2.76 -3.92 27.40
CA ASP A 236 -2.78 -3.61 28.83
C ASP A 236 -2.93 -4.87 29.69
N ALA A 237 -3.67 -5.85 29.21
CA ALA A 237 -3.98 -7.06 29.95
C ALA A 237 -3.04 -8.23 29.63
N GLU A 238 -2.46 -8.85 30.65
CA GLU A 238 -1.48 -9.95 30.49
C GLU A 238 -2.07 -11.17 29.75
N GLN A 239 -3.35 -11.48 30.02
CA GLN A 239 -4.08 -12.55 29.33
C GLN A 239 -4.18 -12.30 27.84
N ASP A 240 -4.13 -11.05 27.41
CA ASP A 240 -4.29 -10.64 26.02
C ASP A 240 -2.95 -10.43 25.32
N GLN A 241 -1.82 -10.60 26.00
CA GLN A 241 -0.52 -10.57 25.35
C GLN A 241 -0.30 -11.81 24.47
N TRP A 242 0.15 -11.58 23.25
CA TRP A 242 0.56 -12.59 22.27
C TRP A 242 1.48 -11.94 21.24
N GLY A 243 2.18 -12.78 20.47
CA GLY A 243 3.20 -12.33 19.53
C GLY A 243 4.37 -11.64 20.24
N LEU A 244 5.41 -11.35 19.45
CA LEU A 244 6.53 -10.57 19.94
C LEU A 244 6.16 -9.10 19.95
N HIS A 245 6.32 -8.42 21.09
CA HIS A 245 6.17 -6.97 21.11
C HIS A 245 7.35 -6.31 20.39
N CYS A 246 7.11 -5.78 19.19
CA CYS A 246 8.12 -5.12 18.38
C CYS A 246 7.49 -3.96 17.63
N ARG A 247 8.08 -2.77 17.77
CA ARG A 247 7.64 -1.55 17.10
C ARG A 247 8.70 -1.11 16.11
N LEU A 248 8.28 -0.70 14.92
CA LEU A 248 9.16 0.11 14.09
C LEU A 248 9.50 1.41 14.82
N PRO A 249 10.71 1.94 14.62
CA PRO A 249 11.00 3.29 15.04
C PRO A 249 10.01 4.22 14.35
N LYS A 250 9.47 5.18 15.12
CA LYS A 250 8.59 6.20 14.57
C LYS A 250 9.32 6.91 13.43
N TRP A 251 8.74 6.85 12.24
CA TRP A 251 9.23 7.56 11.08
C TRP A 251 8.30 8.74 10.81
N GLU A 252 8.85 9.94 10.85
CA GLU A 252 8.12 11.17 10.60
C GLU A 252 8.65 11.82 9.33
N ALA A 253 7.73 12.35 8.52
CA ALA A 253 8.10 13.16 7.38
C ALA A 253 8.82 14.42 7.87
N ALA A 254 9.85 14.83 7.16
CA ALA A 254 10.59 16.02 7.51
C ALA A 254 9.71 17.28 7.33
N HIS A 255 9.68 18.13 8.37
CA HIS A 255 8.99 19.42 8.37
C HIS A 255 9.97 20.59 8.21
N GLY A 256 9.51 21.70 7.62
CA GLY A 256 10.20 22.99 7.72
C GLY A 256 11.47 23.15 6.88
N PHE A 257 11.69 22.29 5.88
CA PHE A 257 12.73 22.55 4.89
C PHE A 257 12.28 23.67 3.95
N THR A 258 13.19 24.58 3.62
CA THR A 258 12.94 25.65 2.65
C THR A 258 12.51 25.05 1.32
N SER A 259 11.59 25.71 0.60
CA SER A 259 11.27 25.38 -0.79
C SER A 259 12.57 25.24 -1.59
N ASN A 260 12.74 24.14 -2.33
CA ASN A 260 13.92 23.71 -3.11
C ASN A 260 14.94 22.76 -2.45
N ILE A 261 14.63 22.08 -1.34
CA ILE A 261 15.50 20.98 -0.89
C ILE A 261 15.54 19.87 -1.96
N LYS A 262 16.72 19.31 -2.21
CA LYS A 262 16.91 18.18 -3.13
C LYS A 262 16.80 16.85 -2.37
N PRO A 263 16.32 15.76 -3.01
CA PRO A 263 16.28 14.42 -2.39
C PRO A 263 17.61 13.97 -1.80
N SER A 264 18.73 14.34 -2.43
CA SER A 264 20.07 14.02 -1.95
C SER A 264 20.42 14.69 -0.63
N ALA A 265 19.98 15.94 -0.42
CA ALA A 265 20.22 16.68 0.81
C ALA A 265 19.36 16.12 1.96
N LEU A 266 18.09 15.83 1.68
CA LEU A 266 17.20 15.18 2.64
C LEU A 266 17.72 13.79 3.06
N ALA A 267 18.14 12.97 2.08
CA ALA A 267 18.74 11.67 2.35
C ALA A 267 20.06 11.78 3.14
N ALA A 268 20.87 12.80 2.89
CA ALA A 268 22.10 13.04 3.66
C ALA A 268 21.80 13.42 5.12
N HIS A 269 20.80 14.28 5.35
CA HIS A 269 20.34 14.61 6.69
C HIS A 269 19.89 13.36 7.44
N ARG A 270 18.96 12.60 6.83
CA ARG A 270 18.46 11.35 7.42
C ARG A 270 19.58 10.35 7.69
N TRP A 271 20.55 10.22 6.78
CA TRP A 271 21.69 9.32 6.99
C TRP A 271 22.51 9.67 8.24
N ASN A 272 22.70 10.97 8.53
CA ASN A 272 23.44 11.40 9.71
C ASN A 272 22.75 10.99 11.02
N GLU A 273 21.42 10.90 11.02
CA GLU A 273 20.64 10.38 12.16
C GLU A 273 20.79 8.86 12.29
N LEU A 274 20.81 8.13 11.16
CA LEU A 274 20.79 6.67 11.15
C LEU A 274 22.15 6.02 11.33
N VAL A 275 23.25 6.67 10.91
CA VAL A 275 24.57 6.02 10.83
C VAL A 275 25.07 5.51 12.18
N GLY A 276 24.70 6.18 13.28
CA GLY A 276 25.05 5.76 14.64
C GLY A 276 24.40 4.43 15.04
N ASP A 277 23.23 4.11 14.49
CA ASP A 277 22.48 2.90 14.83
C ASP A 277 23.12 1.62 14.27
N PHE A 278 24.04 1.74 13.29
CA PHE A 278 24.86 0.65 12.78
C PHE A 278 26.01 0.23 13.75
N GLY A 279 26.09 0.84 14.93
CA GLY A 279 27.02 0.48 16.00
C GLY A 279 26.74 -0.90 16.65
N LYS A 280 27.56 -1.28 17.64
CA LYS A 280 27.32 -2.51 18.43
C LYS A 280 26.03 -2.35 19.23
N GLN A 281 25.18 -3.38 19.21
CA GLN A 281 23.90 -3.40 19.90
C GLN A 281 23.76 -4.65 20.76
N ASP A 282 23.32 -4.47 22.01
CA ASP A 282 23.00 -5.57 22.93
C ASP A 282 21.56 -6.11 22.72
N ALA A 283 20.73 -5.38 21.97
CA ALA A 283 19.36 -5.74 21.64
C ALA A 283 19.02 -5.48 20.16
N PRO A 284 17.96 -6.10 19.60
CA PRO A 284 17.47 -5.79 18.26
C PRO A 284 17.24 -4.30 18.03
N LYS A 285 17.91 -3.75 17.02
CA LYS A 285 17.77 -2.36 16.58
C LYS A 285 17.16 -2.34 15.19
N SER A 286 16.04 -1.65 15.07
CA SER A 286 15.35 -1.41 13.81
C SER A 286 15.82 -0.10 13.17
N ILE A 287 16.19 -0.14 11.89
CA ILE A 287 16.67 0.99 11.10
C ILE A 287 15.78 1.10 9.86
N VAL A 288 15.24 2.29 9.60
CA VAL A 288 14.35 2.54 8.45
C VAL A 288 15.06 3.46 7.46
N LEU A 289 15.43 2.90 6.31
CA LEU A 289 16.10 3.57 5.19
C LEU A 289 15.10 4.33 4.29
N ALA A 290 14.32 5.22 4.90
CA ALA A 290 13.35 6.06 4.19
C ALA A 290 13.43 7.51 4.68
N ALA A 291 13.20 8.44 3.76
CA ALA A 291 13.02 9.86 4.06
C ALA A 291 12.04 10.49 3.06
N CYS A 292 11.10 11.28 3.55
CA CYS A 292 10.24 12.08 2.70
C CYS A 292 10.05 13.47 3.31
N LEU A 293 9.69 14.43 2.47
CA LEU A 293 9.11 15.67 2.97
C LEU A 293 7.63 15.46 3.25
N HIS A 294 7.11 16.19 4.21
CA HIS A 294 5.67 16.28 4.40
C HIS A 294 5.03 16.78 3.10
N HIS A 295 3.96 16.11 2.67
CA HIS A 295 3.24 16.50 1.46
C HIS A 295 2.41 17.75 1.76
N ASP A 296 2.70 18.85 1.07
CA ASP A 296 1.85 20.04 1.06
C ASP A 296 1.05 20.04 -0.27
N PRO A 297 -0.28 19.84 -0.22
CA PRO A 297 -1.10 19.85 -1.43
C PRO A 297 -1.11 21.20 -2.17
N ALA A 298 -0.69 22.30 -1.51
CA ALA A 298 -0.54 23.60 -2.15
C ALA A 298 0.79 23.74 -2.92
N ASP A 299 1.76 22.85 -2.66
CA ASP A 299 3.11 22.87 -3.24
C ASP A 299 3.58 21.45 -3.58
N GLU A 300 2.91 20.85 -4.57
CA GLU A 300 3.26 19.51 -5.09
C GLU A 300 4.69 19.45 -5.65
N GLU A 301 5.24 20.57 -6.13
CA GLU A 301 6.58 20.63 -6.74
C GLU A 301 7.69 20.47 -5.69
N SER A 302 7.45 20.84 -4.43
CA SER A 302 8.43 20.67 -3.36
C SER A 302 8.34 19.30 -2.67
N TRP A 303 7.33 18.49 -2.98
CA TRP A 303 7.20 17.17 -2.38
C TRP A 303 8.31 16.21 -2.80
N ILE A 304 9.01 15.66 -1.81
CA ILE A 304 9.97 14.57 -2.01
C ILE A 304 9.36 13.27 -1.50
N PRO A 305 8.92 12.36 -2.39
CA PRO A 305 8.40 11.07 -1.99
C PRO A 305 9.51 10.13 -1.50
N PRO A 306 9.19 9.13 -0.66
CA PRO A 306 10.17 8.16 -0.13
C PRO A 306 11.01 7.47 -1.20
N LEU A 307 10.39 7.13 -2.34
CA LEU A 307 11.05 6.44 -3.46
C LEU A 307 12.23 7.22 -4.07
N GLN A 308 12.25 8.56 -3.95
CA GLN A 308 13.38 9.34 -4.45
C GLN A 308 14.60 9.30 -3.51
N THR A 309 14.40 9.10 -2.21
CA THR A 309 15.50 9.09 -1.23
C THR A 309 15.99 7.68 -0.92
N ALA A 310 15.11 6.66 -1.01
CA ALA A 310 15.41 5.28 -0.68
C ALA A 310 16.66 4.74 -1.40
N PRO A 311 16.85 4.90 -2.73
CA PRO A 311 18.05 4.42 -3.42
C PRO A 311 19.35 5.05 -2.92
N ILE A 312 19.30 6.30 -2.43
CA ILE A 312 20.45 7.03 -1.90
C ILE A 312 20.80 6.48 -0.50
N LEU A 313 19.79 6.30 0.35
CA LEU A 313 19.95 5.73 1.69
C LEU A 313 20.44 4.28 1.63
N GLN A 314 19.88 3.46 0.74
CA GLN A 314 20.35 2.09 0.49
C GLN A 314 21.83 2.05 0.09
N ARG A 315 22.27 2.93 -0.83
CA ARG A 315 23.68 3.01 -1.25
C ARG A 315 24.60 3.41 -0.09
N LYS A 316 24.19 4.39 0.72
CA LYS A 316 24.95 4.80 1.91
C LYS A 316 25.05 3.67 2.93
N ALA A 317 23.96 2.93 3.16
CA ALA A 317 23.97 1.73 4.00
C ALA A 317 24.94 0.68 3.46
N GLU A 318 24.88 0.34 2.16
CA GLU A 318 25.82 -0.60 1.53
C GLU A 318 27.28 -0.18 1.70
N GLU A 319 27.59 1.09 1.44
CA GLU A 319 28.95 1.63 1.55
C GLU A 319 29.45 1.56 3.01
N HIS A 320 28.58 1.88 3.96
CA HIS A 320 28.90 1.80 5.39
C HIS A 320 29.15 0.36 5.83
N ILE A 321 28.26 -0.57 5.46
CA ILE A 321 28.38 -2.00 5.77
C ILE A 321 29.68 -2.56 5.17
N ARG A 322 30.01 -2.20 3.93
CA ARG A 322 31.23 -2.67 3.26
C ARG A 322 32.51 -2.15 3.92
N LYS A 323 32.49 -0.92 4.45
CA LYS A 323 33.62 -0.31 5.15
C LYS A 323 33.72 -0.74 6.61
N SER A 324 32.65 -1.28 7.18
CA SER A 324 32.64 -1.74 8.56
C SER A 324 33.55 -2.96 8.71
N THR A 325 34.56 -2.83 9.56
CA THR A 325 35.40 -3.95 10.01
C THR A 325 34.84 -4.63 11.26
N LYS A 326 33.77 -4.08 11.84
CA LYS A 326 33.13 -4.58 13.05
C LYS A 326 31.98 -5.50 12.67
N LYS A 327 31.95 -6.67 13.32
CA LYS A 327 30.77 -7.54 13.34
C LYS A 327 29.64 -6.80 14.05
N THR A 328 28.58 -6.47 13.33
CA THR A 328 27.37 -5.89 13.90
C THR A 328 26.29 -6.96 13.98
N LYS A 329 25.60 -7.04 15.12
CA LYS A 329 24.55 -8.02 15.39
C LYS A 329 23.22 -7.30 15.57
N HIS A 330 22.14 -8.06 15.50
CA HIS A 330 20.81 -7.61 15.89
C HIS A 330 20.29 -6.41 15.08
N LEU A 331 20.67 -6.29 13.80
CA LEU A 331 20.20 -5.20 12.95
C LEU A 331 19.03 -5.65 12.07
N TRP A 332 17.93 -4.94 12.20
CA TRP A 332 16.74 -5.11 11.37
C TRP A 332 16.60 -3.87 10.50
N ILE A 333 16.80 -4.03 9.19
CA ILE A 333 16.88 -2.90 8.28
C ILE A 333 15.72 -2.98 7.30
N TYR A 334 14.91 -1.93 7.31
CA TYR A 334 13.73 -1.74 6.48
C TYR A 334 13.98 -0.63 5.47
N GLY A 335 13.28 -0.66 4.35
CA GLY A 335 13.30 0.42 3.37
C GLY A 335 12.36 0.15 2.21
N ASP A 336 12.12 1.19 1.42
CA ASP A 336 11.31 1.09 0.21
C ASP A 336 12.15 0.58 -0.96
N GLU A 337 11.56 -0.28 -1.80
CA GLU A 337 12.22 -0.88 -2.99
C GLU A 337 13.63 -1.41 -2.70
N MET A 338 13.76 -2.21 -1.65
CA MET A 338 15.05 -2.75 -1.23
C MET A 338 15.68 -3.60 -2.33
N LYS A 339 16.84 -3.18 -2.85
CA LYS A 339 17.54 -3.91 -3.90
C LYS A 339 18.12 -5.21 -3.36
N LYS A 340 18.11 -6.26 -4.18
CA LYS A 340 18.72 -7.56 -3.85
C LYS A 340 20.15 -7.41 -3.32
N LYS A 341 20.96 -6.55 -3.93
CA LYS A 341 22.34 -6.28 -3.50
C LYS A 341 22.40 -5.73 -2.06
N THR A 342 21.51 -4.79 -1.72
CA THR A 342 21.40 -4.21 -0.39
C THR A 342 20.96 -5.26 0.63
N ASN A 343 19.91 -6.03 0.32
CA ASN A 343 19.44 -7.14 1.16
C ASN A 343 20.55 -8.15 1.44
N MET A 344 21.31 -8.56 0.42
CA MET A 344 22.43 -9.47 0.58
C MET A 344 23.56 -8.90 1.43
N ALA A 345 23.84 -7.59 1.34
CA ALA A 345 24.86 -6.95 2.17
C ALA A 345 24.46 -6.96 3.65
N ILE A 346 23.18 -6.68 3.94
CA ILE A 346 22.61 -6.69 5.29
C ILE A 346 22.63 -8.12 5.87
N ALA A 347 22.16 -9.11 5.10
CA ALA A 347 22.15 -10.51 5.53
C ALA A 347 23.56 -11.02 5.88
N LYS A 348 24.56 -10.66 5.07
CA LYS A 348 25.97 -10.99 5.35
C LYS A 348 26.48 -10.36 6.65
N LEU A 349 26.09 -9.12 6.94
CA LEU A 349 26.48 -8.45 8.18
C LEU A 349 25.94 -9.19 9.41
N ASN A 350 24.65 -9.53 9.41
CA ASN A 350 24.03 -10.30 10.49
C ASN A 350 24.64 -11.70 10.63
N PHE A 351 24.92 -12.39 9.50
CA PHE A 351 25.58 -13.70 9.53
C PHE A 351 26.98 -13.62 10.17
N LEU A 352 27.82 -12.67 9.75
CA LEU A 352 29.14 -12.47 10.34
C LEU A 352 29.07 -12.03 11.81
N GLY A 353 27.99 -11.33 12.14
CA GLY A 353 27.62 -10.93 13.48
C GLY A 353 27.19 -12.07 14.40
N SER A 354 26.59 -13.16 13.92
CA SER A 354 26.01 -14.16 14.83
C SER A 354 27.04 -14.81 15.79
N ASP A 355 26.60 -15.14 17.01
CA ASP A 355 27.36 -15.99 17.97
C ASP A 355 27.11 -17.49 17.75
N ASP A 356 26.48 -17.88 16.65
CA ASP A 356 26.24 -19.30 16.36
C ASP A 356 27.59 -20.03 16.17
N VAL A 357 27.94 -20.85 17.15
CA VAL A 357 29.28 -21.43 17.32
C VAL A 357 29.61 -22.53 16.28
N ASP A 358 28.62 -23.05 15.54
CA ASP A 358 28.77 -24.29 14.76
C ASP A 358 28.40 -24.24 13.26
N PHE A 359 28.34 -23.06 12.61
CA PHE A 359 28.00 -23.01 11.19
C PHE A 359 29.20 -22.79 10.26
N THR A 360 29.58 -23.87 9.56
CA THR A 360 30.40 -23.80 8.36
C THR A 360 29.67 -22.98 7.28
N ARG A 361 30.43 -22.15 6.56
CA ARG A 361 29.94 -21.36 5.41
C ARG A 361 29.05 -22.23 4.52
N PRO A 362 27.83 -21.80 4.13
CA PRO A 362 27.11 -22.48 3.08
C PRO A 362 28.02 -22.53 1.84
N PRO A 363 28.16 -23.70 1.19
CA PRO A 363 28.88 -23.76 -0.07
C PRO A 363 28.21 -22.80 -1.07
N PRO A 364 28.98 -22.18 -1.99
CA PRO A 364 28.41 -21.29 -2.99
C PRO A 364 27.26 -21.99 -3.70
N MET A 365 26.09 -21.34 -3.73
CA MET A 365 24.92 -21.84 -4.45
C MET A 365 25.33 -22.13 -5.89
N THR A 366 25.37 -23.41 -6.25
CA THR A 366 25.39 -23.84 -7.64
C THR A 366 24.00 -23.56 -8.17
N VAL A 367 23.86 -22.48 -8.94
CA VAL A 367 22.68 -22.29 -9.78
C VAL A 367 22.69 -23.47 -10.76
N LYS A 368 21.87 -24.48 -10.50
CA LYS A 368 21.52 -25.44 -11.55
C LYS A 368 20.76 -24.64 -12.59
N SER A 369 21.45 -24.25 -13.66
CA SER A 369 20.81 -23.79 -14.88
C SER A 369 19.75 -24.83 -15.27
N ALA A 370 18.50 -24.40 -15.36
CA ALA A 370 17.46 -25.21 -15.96
C ALA A 370 17.93 -25.65 -17.36
N PRO A 371 17.70 -26.91 -17.77
CA PRO A 371 18.02 -27.33 -19.12
C PRO A 371 17.19 -26.47 -20.09
N VAL A 372 17.89 -25.73 -20.94
CA VAL A 372 17.29 -25.04 -22.09
C VAL A 372 16.71 -26.11 -22.99
N LEU A 373 15.38 -26.23 -23.00
CA LEU A 373 14.69 -27.05 -23.99
C LEU A 373 14.77 -26.30 -25.33
N LEU A 374 15.81 -26.60 -26.11
CA LEU A 374 15.88 -26.22 -27.52
C LEU A 374 14.84 -27.04 -28.27
N VAL A 375 13.67 -26.43 -28.52
CA VAL A 375 12.71 -26.95 -29.49
C VAL A 375 13.27 -26.63 -30.88
N ALA A 376 13.86 -27.64 -31.52
CA ALA A 376 14.17 -27.58 -32.95
C ALA A 376 12.84 -27.73 -33.72
N THR A 377 12.43 -26.66 -34.40
CA THR A 377 11.37 -26.71 -35.42
C THR A 377 11.95 -27.30 -36.70
N HIS A 378 11.37 -28.42 -37.15
CA HIS A 378 11.50 -28.90 -38.53
C HIS A 378 10.44 -28.28 -39.41
#